data_AF-A0A3M1R2L5-F1
#
_entry.id   AF-A0A3M1R2L5-F1
#
_cell.length_a   1.000
_cell.length_b   1.000
_cell.length_c   1.000
_cell.angle_alpha   90.00
_cell.angle_beta   90.00
_cell.angle_gamma   90.00
#
_symmetry.space_group_name_H-M   'P 1'
#
loop_
_entity.id
_entity.type
_entity.pdbx_description
1 polymer ?
#
loop_
_entity_poly.entity_id
_entity_poly.type
_entity_poly.pdbx_seq_one_letter_code
_entity_poly.pdbx_strand_id
1 'polypeptide(L)'
;MQRAEAIARAIQACGVPNYFGRQRFGRTGDNAQRGEELLTTSRLPGSSWKGRLLLSAYQAALFNAWLAERIRRGWFLSLLSGDIAKKWDTGGLFEVEDERREWPRFQRKEITYTGPIYGFRMR
;
A
#
# COMPACT_ATOMS: atom_id res chain seq x y z
N MET A 1 -29.37 -9.80 8.50
CA MET A 1 -28.17 -10.65 8.68
C MET A 1 -27.53 -11.09 7.37
N GLN A 2 -28.30 -11.56 6.37
CA GLN A 2 -27.78 -12.09 5.08
C GLN A 2 -26.71 -11.23 4.36
N ARG A 3 -26.87 -9.89 4.33
CA ARG A 3 -25.88 -8.99 3.69
C ARG A 3 -24.53 -8.98 4.41
N ALA A 4 -24.54 -9.00 5.75
CA ALA A 4 -23.31 -9.01 6.54
C ALA A 4 -22.54 -10.31 6.33
N GLU A 5 -23.25 -11.45 6.26
CA GLU A 5 -22.64 -12.74 5.96
C GLU A 5 -22.04 -12.80 4.56
N ALA A 6 -22.73 -12.24 3.56
CA ALA A 6 -22.20 -12.16 2.20
C ALA A 6 -20.91 -11.34 2.14
N ILE A 7 -20.86 -10.20 2.84
CA ILE A 7 -19.66 -9.37 2.97
C ILE A 7 -18.55 -10.13 3.69
N ALA A 8 -18.85 -10.81 4.80
CA ALA A 8 -17.87 -11.58 5.55
C ALA A 8 -17.25 -12.71 4.70
N ARG A 9 -18.07 -13.42 3.92
CA ARG A 9 -17.58 -14.44 2.96
C ARG A 9 -16.66 -13.83 1.90
N ALA A 10 -17.03 -12.68 1.34
CA ALA A 10 -16.19 -11.99 0.37
C ALA A 10 -14.84 -11.55 0.97
N ILE A 11 -14.84 -11.02 2.19
CA ILE A 11 -13.62 -10.64 2.91
C ILE A 11 -12.75 -11.87 3.21
N GLN A 12 -13.34 -13.00 3.59
CA GLN A 12 -12.58 -14.22 3.87
C GLN A 12 -11.89 -14.78 2.61
N ALA A 13 -12.60 -14.71 1.47
CA ALA A 13 -12.09 -15.17 0.18
C ALA A 13 -11.02 -14.22 -0.39
N CYS A 14 -11.31 -12.91 -0.41
CA CYS A 14 -10.55 -11.93 -1.20
C CYS A 14 -9.70 -10.96 -0.35
N GLY A 15 -9.87 -10.95 0.98
CA GLY A 15 -9.26 -9.96 1.85
C GLY A 15 -9.89 -8.56 1.68
N VAL A 16 -9.16 -7.55 2.16
CA VAL A 16 -9.52 -6.14 2.02
C VAL A 16 -8.31 -5.32 1.56
N PRO A 17 -8.52 -4.23 0.79
CA PRO A 17 -7.45 -3.29 0.48
C PRO A 17 -6.83 -2.71 1.74
N ASN A 18 -5.51 -2.81 1.86
CA ASN A 18 -4.76 -2.34 3.02
C ASN A 18 -4.49 -0.82 2.95
N TYR A 19 -5.53 -0.01 2.86
CA TYR A 19 -5.41 1.45 2.86
C TYR A 19 -4.91 1.99 4.21
N PHE A 20 -4.14 3.08 4.16
CA PHE A 20 -3.95 3.93 5.32
C PHE A 20 -5.26 4.64 5.68
N GLY A 21 -5.76 4.43 6.90
CA GLY A 21 -7.01 5.02 7.39
C GLY A 21 -6.92 6.52 7.68
N ARG A 22 -8.08 7.17 7.84
CA ARG A 22 -8.22 8.63 8.07
C ARG A 22 -7.31 9.17 9.18
N GLN A 23 -7.13 8.40 10.26
CA GLN A 23 -6.25 8.75 11.38
C GLN A 23 -4.81 9.10 10.93
N ARG A 24 -4.30 8.45 9.87
CA ARG A 24 -2.96 8.70 9.33
C ARG A 24 -2.77 10.14 8.84
N PHE A 25 -3.86 10.79 8.44
CA PHE A 25 -3.85 12.11 7.82
C PHE A 25 -4.16 13.25 8.81
N GLY A 26 -4.16 12.95 10.12
CA GLY A 26 -4.41 13.92 11.17
C GLY A 26 -5.89 14.21 11.39
N ARG A 27 -6.21 14.97 12.44
CA ARG A 27 -7.59 15.27 12.84
C ARG A 27 -8.37 16.02 11.76
N THR A 28 -7.68 16.90 11.04
CA THR A 28 -8.18 17.77 9.97
C THR A 28 -8.00 17.15 8.58
N GLY A 29 -7.27 16.05 8.44
CA GLY A 29 -6.99 15.41 7.15
C GLY A 29 -5.94 16.12 6.27
N ASP A 30 -5.33 17.20 6.76
CA ASP A 30 -4.41 18.07 6.02
C ASP A 30 -2.94 17.62 6.08
N ASN A 31 -2.61 16.57 6.85
CA ASN A 31 -1.20 16.18 7.03
C ASN A 31 -0.51 15.79 5.72
N ALA A 32 -1.23 15.16 4.78
CA ALA A 32 -0.66 14.77 3.48
C ALA A 32 -0.32 15.99 2.62
N GLN A 33 -1.26 16.94 2.50
CA GLN A 33 -1.05 18.19 1.77
C GLN A 33 0.12 18.98 2.34
N ARG A 34 0.20 19.09 3.67
CA ARG A 34 1.32 19.76 4.34
C ARG A 34 2.64 19.02 4.16
N GLY A 35 2.62 17.70 4.06
CA GLY A 35 3.79 16.89 3.72
C GLY A 35 4.28 17.14 2.29
N GLU A 36 3.36 17.31 1.35
CA GLU A 36 3.65 17.70 -0.03
C GLU A 36 4.26 19.10 -0.11
N GLU A 37 3.63 20.10 0.51
CA GLU A 37 4.11 21.49 0.59
C GLU A 37 5.52 21.56 1.18
N LEU A 38 5.81 20.74 2.19
CA LEU A 38 7.12 20.65 2.81
C LEU A 38 8.22 20.14 1.86
N LEU A 39 7.88 19.26 0.92
CA LEU A 39 8.82 18.76 -0.08
C LEU A 39 9.05 19.76 -1.22
N THR A 40 7.99 20.45 -1.66
CA THR A 40 8.04 21.35 -2.83
C THR A 40 8.63 22.73 -2.51
N THR A 41 8.58 23.17 -1.25
CA THR A 41 9.06 24.51 -0.82
C THR A 41 10.49 24.53 -0.24
N SER A 42 11.28 23.46 -0.44
CA SER A 42 12.73 23.36 -0.16
C SER A 42 13.20 23.59 1.29
N ARG A 43 12.29 23.64 2.27
CA ARG A 43 12.68 23.55 3.70
C ARG A 43 12.76 22.08 4.09
N LEU A 44 13.87 21.39 3.81
CA LEU A 44 14.11 19.99 4.19
C LEU A 44 13.65 19.73 5.65
N PRO A 45 12.49 19.11 5.89
CA PRO A 45 11.94 18.95 7.22
C PRO A 45 12.21 17.52 7.69
N GLY A 46 13.48 17.11 7.62
CA GLY A 46 13.89 15.75 7.96
C GLY A 46 14.19 15.56 9.45
N SER A 47 14.55 16.63 10.18
CA SER A 47 15.02 16.52 11.56
C SER A 47 13.87 16.51 12.58
N SER A 48 12.87 17.39 12.41
CA SER A 48 11.78 17.48 13.37
C SER A 48 10.84 16.27 13.29
N TRP A 49 10.35 15.83 14.44
CA TRP A 49 9.32 14.79 14.52
C TRP A 49 8.08 15.16 13.69
N LYS A 50 7.65 16.43 13.75
CA LYS A 50 6.51 16.93 12.99
C LYS A 50 6.73 16.85 11.48
N GLY A 51 7.92 17.21 11.01
CA GLY A 51 8.28 17.07 9.60
C GLY A 51 8.20 15.63 9.11
N ARG A 52 8.81 14.69 9.87
CA ARG A 52 8.74 13.24 9.57
C ARG A 52 7.32 12.70 9.56
N LEU A 53 6.46 13.16 10.48
CA LEU A 53 5.05 12.78 10.51
C LEU A 53 4.31 13.24 9.24
N LEU A 54 4.51 14.50 8.83
CA LEU A 54 3.86 15.06 7.65
C LEU A 54 4.33 14.37 6.36
N LEU A 55 5.64 14.12 6.23
CA LEU A 55 6.20 13.36 5.12
C LEU A 55 5.64 11.93 5.06
N SER A 56 5.53 11.25 6.21
CA SER A 56 4.92 9.91 6.28
C SER A 56 3.44 9.92 5.88
N ALA A 57 2.70 10.98 6.23
CA ALA A 57 1.31 11.13 5.79
C ALA A 57 1.22 11.33 4.28
N TYR A 58 2.13 12.08 3.67
CA TYR A 58 2.19 12.23 2.21
C TYR A 58 2.52 10.91 1.50
N GLN A 59 3.52 10.16 1.98
CA GLN A 59 3.82 8.81 1.48
C GLN A 59 2.60 7.87 1.54
N ALA A 60 1.87 7.90 2.66
CA ALA A 60 0.64 7.12 2.83
C ALA A 60 -0.46 7.51 1.83
N ALA A 61 -0.58 8.80 1.49
CA ALA A 61 -1.52 9.27 0.48
C ALA A 61 -1.15 8.75 -0.92
N LEU A 62 0.13 8.79 -1.27
CA LEU A 62 0.62 8.23 -2.54
C LEU A 62 0.42 6.72 -2.63
N PHE A 63 0.67 5.98 -1.54
CA PHE A 63 0.37 4.54 -1.48
C PHE A 63 -1.13 4.28 -1.69
N ASN A 64 -2.00 5.04 -1.01
CA ASN A 64 -3.45 4.91 -1.17
C ASN A 64 -3.88 5.20 -2.63
N ALA A 65 -3.28 6.21 -3.28
CA ALA A 65 -3.55 6.51 -4.68
C ALA A 65 -3.12 5.37 -5.61
N TRP A 66 -1.93 4.80 -5.41
CA TRP A 66 -1.46 3.63 -6.14
C TRP A 66 -2.39 2.41 -5.95
N LEU A 67 -2.80 2.13 -4.72
CA LEU A 67 -3.68 0.99 -4.43
C LEU A 67 -5.07 1.18 -5.03
N ALA A 68 -5.61 2.40 -5.00
CA ALA A 68 -6.86 2.74 -5.65
C ALA A 68 -6.79 2.51 -7.17
N GLU A 69 -5.69 2.92 -7.80
CA GLU A 69 -5.48 2.69 -9.22
C GLU A 69 -5.36 1.19 -9.55
N ARG A 70 -4.66 0.41 -8.72
CA ARG A 70 -4.56 -1.05 -8.87
C ARG A 70 -5.95 -1.71 -8.81
N ILE A 71 -6.81 -1.29 -7.88
CA ILE A 71 -8.19 -1.78 -7.76
C ILE A 71 -9.01 -1.37 -8.98
N ARG A 72 -8.92 -0.10 -9.41
CA ARG A 72 -9.66 0.44 -10.56
C ARG A 72 -9.36 -0.35 -11.84
N ARG A 73 -8.13 -0.84 -11.99
CA ARG A 73 -7.69 -1.67 -13.12
C ARG A 73 -8.06 -3.15 -13.00
N GLY A 74 -8.66 -3.57 -11.87
CA GLY A 74 -9.00 -4.96 -11.61
C GLY A 74 -7.83 -5.84 -11.16
N TRP A 75 -6.69 -5.24 -10.80
CA TRP A 75 -5.46 -5.97 -10.45
C TRP A 75 -5.32 -6.28 -8.97
N PHE A 76 -6.34 -5.97 -8.16
CA PHE A 76 -6.29 -6.17 -6.71
C PHE A 76 -6.13 -7.64 -6.31
N LEU A 77 -6.75 -8.55 -7.05
CA LEU A 77 -6.65 -10.00 -6.80
C LEU A 77 -5.71 -10.70 -7.79
N SER A 78 -4.85 -9.92 -8.46
CA SER A 78 -3.91 -10.43 -9.46
C SER A 78 -2.49 -10.18 -9.00
N LEU A 79 -1.62 -11.12 -9.36
CA LEU A 79 -0.17 -10.95 -9.35
C LEU A 79 0.25 -10.55 -10.77
N LEU A 80 1.17 -9.60 -10.89
CA LEU A 80 1.67 -9.10 -12.17
C LEU A 80 3.19 -9.26 -12.23
N SER A 81 3.75 -9.49 -13.43
CA SER A 81 5.19 -9.31 -13.64
C SER A 81 5.60 -7.88 -13.27
N GLY A 82 6.74 -7.77 -12.58
CA GLY A 82 7.24 -6.53 -12.00
C GLY A 82 6.66 -6.17 -10.63
N ASP A 83 5.69 -6.94 -10.09
CA ASP A 83 5.27 -6.75 -8.70
C ASP A 83 6.43 -7.09 -7.76
N ILE A 84 6.62 -6.29 -6.72
CA ILE A 84 7.47 -6.67 -5.59
C ILE A 84 6.62 -7.50 -4.63
N ALA A 85 6.84 -8.82 -4.60
CA ALA A 85 6.17 -9.74 -3.71
C ALA A 85 6.92 -9.92 -2.39
N LYS A 86 6.16 -10.12 -1.31
CA LYS A 86 6.65 -10.46 0.03
C LYS A 86 6.27 -11.88 0.37
N LYS A 87 7.24 -12.68 0.83
CA LYS A 87 7.00 -14.00 1.41
C LYS A 87 6.48 -13.88 2.85
N TRP A 88 5.43 -14.62 3.20
CA TRP A 88 4.84 -14.55 4.54
C TRP A 88 5.66 -15.24 5.61
N ASP A 89 6.32 -16.34 5.27
CA ASP A 89 7.14 -17.15 6.18
C ASP A 89 8.45 -16.47 6.57
N THR A 90 9.18 -15.92 5.59
CA THR A 90 10.50 -15.32 5.82
C THR A 90 10.50 -13.80 5.81
N GLY A 91 9.40 -13.16 5.40
CA GLY A 91 9.33 -11.70 5.21
C GLY A 91 10.15 -11.14 4.03
N GLY A 92 10.82 -12.01 3.27
CA GLY A 92 11.72 -11.61 2.19
C GLY A 92 10.96 -11.02 1.00
N LEU A 93 11.53 -9.96 0.41
CA LEU A 93 11.01 -9.31 -0.80
C LEU A 93 11.71 -9.86 -2.05
N PHE A 94 10.97 -9.99 -3.14
CA PHE A 94 11.49 -10.38 -4.45
C PHE A 94 10.61 -9.82 -5.57
N GLU A 95 11.19 -9.60 -6.73
CA GLU A 95 10.43 -9.20 -7.93
C GLU A 95 9.77 -10.43 -8.57
N VAL A 96 8.52 -10.28 -8.98
CA VAL A 96 7.80 -11.29 -9.76
C VAL A 96 8.24 -11.15 -11.22
N GLU A 97 9.09 -12.06 -11.69
CA GLU A 97 9.48 -12.08 -13.10
C GLU A 97 8.38 -12.71 -13.99
N ASP A 98 7.81 -13.83 -13.52
CA ASP A 98 6.74 -14.57 -14.18
C ASP A 98 5.58 -14.77 -13.21
N GLU A 99 4.46 -14.08 -13.46
CA GLU A 99 3.28 -14.15 -12.61
C GLU A 99 2.63 -15.53 -12.61
N ARG A 100 2.73 -16.29 -13.71
CA ARG A 100 2.11 -17.63 -13.82
C ARG A 100 2.84 -18.63 -12.95
N ARG A 101 4.17 -18.52 -12.87
CA ARG A 101 5.00 -19.34 -11.99
C ARG A 101 4.69 -19.08 -10.51
N GLU A 102 4.49 -17.83 -10.15
CA GLU A 102 4.26 -17.42 -8.76
C GLU A 102 2.79 -17.48 -8.32
N TRP A 103 1.86 -17.55 -9.28
CA TRP A 103 0.41 -17.57 -9.03
C TRP A 103 -0.06 -18.61 -8.01
N PRO A 104 0.40 -19.88 -8.02
CA PRO A 104 -0.03 -20.87 -7.02
C PRO A 104 0.32 -20.46 -5.58
N ARG A 105 1.49 -19.84 -5.39
CA ARG A 105 1.93 -19.35 -4.07
C ARG A 105 1.08 -18.17 -3.61
N PHE A 106 0.71 -17.29 -4.54
CA PHE A 106 -0.20 -16.17 -4.26
C PHE A 106 -1.60 -16.66 -3.87
N GLN A 107 -2.17 -17.63 -4.60
CA GLN A 107 -3.47 -18.22 -4.28
C GLN A 107 -3.50 -18.92 -2.91
N ARG A 108 -2.40 -19.59 -2.54
CA ARG A 108 -2.22 -20.21 -1.21
C ARG A 108 -1.88 -19.22 -0.10
N LYS A 109 -1.80 -17.91 -0.40
CA LYS A 109 -1.45 -16.83 0.53
C LYS A 109 -0.05 -17.01 1.15
N GLU A 110 0.87 -17.66 0.44
CA GLU A 110 2.28 -17.80 0.84
C GLU A 110 3.09 -16.55 0.50
N ILE A 111 2.64 -15.83 -0.52
CA ILE A 111 3.18 -14.53 -0.94
C ILE A 111 2.04 -13.52 -1.13
N THR A 112 2.38 -12.24 -1.09
CA THR A 112 1.49 -11.14 -1.49
C THR A 112 2.30 -10.10 -2.23
N TYR A 113 1.72 -9.43 -3.23
CA TYR A 113 2.35 -8.22 -3.77
C TYR A 113 2.38 -7.13 -2.70
N THR A 114 3.30 -6.19 -2.86
CA THR A 114 3.46 -5.00 -2.01
C THR A 114 3.14 -3.75 -2.82
N GLY A 115 2.92 -2.64 -2.12
CA GLY A 115 2.76 -1.33 -2.76
C GLY A 115 3.90 -0.39 -2.38
N PRO A 116 4.15 0.64 -3.21
CA PRO A 116 5.30 1.51 -3.06
C PRO A 116 5.15 2.42 -1.85
N ILE A 117 6.21 2.53 -1.05
CA ILE A 117 6.39 3.63 -0.11
C ILE A 117 7.47 4.53 -0.69
N TYR A 118 7.02 5.58 -1.37
CA TYR A 118 7.89 6.49 -2.12
C TYR A 118 8.95 7.14 -1.23
N GLY A 119 10.20 7.10 -1.66
CA GLY A 119 11.31 7.74 -0.98
C GLY A 119 12.65 7.33 -1.58
N PHE A 120 13.73 7.99 -1.16
CA PHE A 120 15.07 7.80 -1.73
C PHE A 120 15.67 6.39 -1.55
N ARG A 121 15.09 5.56 -0.69
CA ARG A 121 15.51 4.15 -0.48
C ARG A 121 14.59 3.14 -1.17
N MET A 122 13.61 3.61 -1.94
CA MET A 122 12.80 2.73 -2.76
C MET A 122 13.73 2.04 -3.77
N ARG A 123 13.67 0.71 -3.80
CA ARG A 123 14.41 -0.14 -4.73
C ARG A 123 13.39 -0.89 -5.56
#